data_AF-A0A7T0PE28-F1
#
_entry.id   AF-A0A7T0PE28-F1
#
_cell.length_a   1.000
_cell.length_b   1.000
_cell.length_c   1.000
_cell.angle_alpha   90.00
_cell.angle_beta   90.00
_cell.angle_gamma   90.00
#
_symmetry.space_group_name_H-M   'P 1'
#
loop_
_entity.id
_entity.type
_entity.pdbx_description
1 polymer ?
#
loop_
_entity_poly.entity_id
_entity_poly.type
_entity_poly.pdbx_seq_one_letter_code
_entity_poly.pdbx_strand_id
1 'polypeptide(L)'
;MGIGKVLGWAGALLATVMVVQAVSAGDPVSVEKIVDGDTLDVRREGETTRIRLLNVNTPEIGRDGKPSECLAEDARDYLAALLPVGTTVELAFDEEREDKYGRTLAGVFRDGSLVNAEIAREGLGHAVNIAPNDRFYPDVLSAEQEAAAAGKGISTLGPECLVAPQDAEVLNNAQAAHDEATAVIPLLSDLDDDYTFGRAGRVSARLTAVREALRALDSASERQSEFQKGVYGDQLQQDVERLGGDLAKAQRQIDSAIMVEEDRRDEARRAELAEQERQAEEARAAEERAAEEQRREAARPAPAAPAAPAAPAGSGGGGDTYTGCRAYGGNYAFTSVDDNGRRYAKIDCATKVQNG
;
A
#
# COMPACT_ATOMS: atom_id res chain seq x y z
N MET A 1 111.53 22.71 -16.97
CA MET A 1 110.22 22.73 -17.66
C MET A 1 110.24 21.65 -18.73
N GLY A 2 109.30 20.73 -18.92
CA GLY A 2 108.08 20.37 -18.23
C GLY A 2 107.74 18.93 -18.62
N ILE A 3 107.20 18.16 -17.68
CA ILE A 3 106.86 16.75 -17.82
C ILE A 3 105.39 16.68 -18.29
N GLY A 4 105.14 16.20 -19.51
CA GLY A 4 103.78 15.97 -20.02
C GLY A 4 103.25 14.60 -19.54
N LYS A 5 102.22 14.62 -18.70
CA LYS A 5 101.46 13.43 -18.28
C LYS A 5 100.38 13.13 -19.32
N VAL A 6 100.37 11.92 -19.87
CA VAL A 6 99.26 11.38 -20.66
C VAL A 6 98.34 10.62 -19.69
N LEU A 7 97.10 11.06 -19.55
CA LEU A 7 96.08 10.45 -18.71
C LEU A 7 95.17 9.60 -19.61
N GLY A 8 95.36 8.27 -19.59
CA GLY A 8 94.48 7.32 -20.25
C GLY A 8 93.23 7.06 -19.41
N TRP A 9 92.06 7.33 -19.97
CA TRP A 9 90.77 7.00 -19.36
C TRP A 9 90.42 5.55 -19.69
N ALA A 10 90.43 4.68 -18.68
CA ALA A 10 89.86 3.34 -18.78
C ALA A 10 88.34 3.43 -18.60
N GLY A 11 87.59 3.28 -19.68
CA GLY A 11 86.14 3.14 -19.64
C GLY A 11 85.76 1.76 -19.11
N ALA A 12 85.22 1.69 -17.89
CA ALA A 12 84.63 0.48 -17.35
C ALA A 12 83.22 0.31 -17.94
N LEU A 13 83.06 -0.69 -18.81
CA LEU A 13 81.76 -1.19 -19.25
C LEU A 13 81.11 -1.96 -18.10
N LEU A 14 80.22 -1.30 -17.36
CA LEU A 14 79.32 -1.94 -16.41
C LEU A 14 78.22 -2.65 -17.21
N ALA A 15 78.39 -3.96 -17.43
CA ALA A 15 77.30 -4.82 -17.89
C ALA A 15 76.26 -4.92 -16.78
N THR A 16 75.13 -4.23 -16.95
CA THR A 16 73.99 -4.33 -16.03
C THR A 16 73.32 -5.68 -16.28
N VAL A 17 73.54 -6.64 -15.39
CA VAL A 17 72.78 -7.89 -15.39
C VAL A 17 71.38 -7.58 -14.87
N MET A 18 70.40 -7.53 -15.77
CA MET A 18 68.99 -7.54 -15.41
C MET A 18 68.67 -8.94 -14.86
N VAL A 19 68.55 -9.05 -13.54
CA VAL A 19 67.98 -10.23 -12.90
C VAL A 19 66.47 -10.13 -13.08
N VAL A 20 65.92 -10.86 -14.06
CA VAL A 20 64.48 -11.09 -14.18
C VAL A 20 64.10 -12.02 -13.03
N GLN A 21 63.42 -11.48 -12.01
CA GLN A 21 62.86 -12.33 -10.97
C GLN A 21 61.64 -13.05 -11.55
N ALA A 22 61.74 -14.37 -11.66
CA ALA A 22 60.60 -15.22 -11.96
C ALA A 22 59.62 -15.11 -10.80
N VAL A 23 58.43 -14.58 -11.06
CA VAL A 23 57.29 -14.73 -10.18
C VAL A 23 57.08 -16.24 -10.04
N SER A 24 57.16 -16.76 -8.81
CA SER A 24 56.89 -18.15 -8.50
C SER A 24 55.42 -18.46 -8.79
N ALA A 25 55.12 -18.89 -10.01
CA ALA A 25 53.85 -19.51 -10.36
C ALA A 25 53.69 -20.79 -9.52
N GLY A 26 52.56 -20.95 -8.84
CA GLY A 26 52.25 -22.19 -8.13
C GLY A 26 52.09 -23.35 -9.10
N ASP A 27 52.15 -24.59 -8.59
CA ASP A 27 51.97 -25.78 -9.44
C ASP A 27 50.62 -25.72 -10.19
N PRO A 28 50.60 -26.06 -11.50
CA PRO A 28 49.37 -26.05 -12.29
C PRO A 28 48.36 -27.06 -11.74
N VAL A 29 47.11 -26.64 -11.60
CA VAL A 29 45.98 -27.48 -11.16
C VAL A 29 44.91 -27.53 -12.26
N SER A 30 44.07 -28.56 -12.25
CA SER A 30 42.98 -28.68 -13.24
C SER A 30 41.62 -28.33 -12.65
N VAL A 31 40.81 -27.58 -13.39
CA VAL A 31 39.45 -27.22 -12.99
C VAL A 31 38.56 -28.46 -13.03
N GLU A 32 37.86 -28.74 -11.95
CA GLU A 32 36.96 -29.89 -11.82
C GLU A 32 35.49 -29.47 -11.90
N LYS A 33 35.12 -28.33 -11.30
CA LYS A 33 33.75 -27.83 -11.29
C LYS A 33 33.72 -26.33 -11.03
N ILE A 34 32.79 -25.61 -11.68
CA ILE A 34 32.44 -24.24 -11.32
C ILE A 34 31.27 -24.28 -10.34
N VAL A 35 31.40 -23.62 -9.19
CA VAL A 35 30.40 -23.64 -8.12
C VAL A 35 29.45 -22.45 -8.26
N ASP A 36 30.00 -21.24 -8.38
CA ASP A 36 29.33 -19.96 -8.60
C ASP A 36 30.32 -18.98 -9.29
N GLY A 37 30.05 -17.68 -9.31
CA GLY A 37 30.82 -16.69 -10.07
C GLY A 37 32.24 -16.43 -9.57
N ASP A 38 32.57 -16.81 -8.34
CA ASP A 38 33.90 -16.60 -7.74
C ASP A 38 34.43 -17.81 -6.96
N THR A 39 33.76 -18.95 -7.08
CA THR A 39 34.13 -20.19 -6.44
C THR A 39 34.19 -21.34 -7.44
N LEU A 40 35.28 -22.09 -7.42
CA LEU A 40 35.49 -23.28 -8.24
C LEU A 40 36.20 -24.39 -7.48
N ASP A 41 36.00 -25.62 -7.90
CA ASP A 41 36.74 -26.78 -7.41
C ASP A 41 37.85 -27.12 -8.40
N VAL A 42 39.07 -27.35 -7.89
CA VAL A 42 40.22 -27.83 -8.66
C VAL A 42 40.67 -29.18 -8.16
N ARG A 43 41.31 -29.96 -9.04
CA ARG A 43 42.06 -31.16 -8.68
C ARG A 43 43.51 -30.79 -8.45
N ARG A 44 43.98 -30.95 -7.21
CA ARG A 44 45.37 -30.69 -6.78
C ARG A 44 45.88 -31.93 -6.06
N GLU A 45 47.01 -32.47 -6.51
CA GLU A 45 47.66 -33.65 -5.86
C GLU A 45 46.74 -34.88 -5.69
N GLY A 46 45.72 -35.03 -6.55
CA GLY A 46 44.74 -36.13 -6.48
C GLY A 46 43.51 -35.82 -5.62
N GLU A 47 43.47 -34.69 -4.92
CA GLU A 47 42.35 -34.25 -4.07
C GLU A 47 41.59 -33.09 -4.70
N THR A 48 40.29 -32.99 -4.39
CA THR A 48 39.46 -31.85 -4.80
C THR A 48 39.60 -30.74 -3.77
N THR A 49 40.02 -29.55 -4.21
CA THR A 49 40.19 -28.35 -3.38
C THR A 49 39.23 -27.26 -3.85
N ARG A 50 38.46 -26.72 -2.90
CA ARG A 50 37.55 -25.57 -3.11
C ARG A 50 38.37 -24.27 -3.13
N ILE A 51 38.38 -23.56 -4.24
CA ILE A 51 39.04 -22.27 -4.40
C ILE A 51 38.00 -21.15 -4.36
N ARG A 52 38.22 -20.15 -3.50
CA ARG A 52 37.52 -18.86 -3.50
C ARG A 52 38.46 -17.81 -4.07
N LEU A 53 38.01 -17.15 -5.14
CA LEU A 53 38.79 -16.15 -5.84
C LEU A 53 39.04 -14.93 -4.94
N LEU A 54 40.30 -14.55 -4.76
CA LEU A 54 40.66 -13.36 -3.99
C LEU A 54 40.18 -12.07 -4.65
N ASN A 55 39.82 -11.10 -3.81
CA ASN A 55 39.53 -9.72 -4.15
C ASN A 55 38.38 -9.44 -5.13
N VAL A 56 37.64 -10.46 -5.57
CA VAL A 56 36.41 -10.33 -6.36
C VAL A 56 35.26 -11.01 -5.62
N ASN A 57 34.10 -10.37 -5.57
CA ASN A 57 32.88 -10.92 -5.01
C ASN A 57 31.76 -10.85 -6.05
N THR A 58 31.13 -11.98 -6.34
CA THR A 58 30.09 -12.10 -7.36
C THR A 58 28.71 -12.22 -6.74
N PRO A 59 27.63 -11.90 -7.49
CA PRO A 59 26.28 -12.15 -7.01
C PRO A 59 26.06 -13.64 -6.69
N GLU A 60 25.33 -13.91 -5.62
CA GLU A 60 25.20 -15.24 -5.04
C GLU A 60 24.18 -16.12 -5.80
N ILE A 61 24.57 -17.36 -6.07
CA ILE A 61 23.67 -18.39 -6.62
C ILE A 61 22.70 -18.85 -5.54
N GLY A 62 21.41 -18.93 -5.90
CA GLY A 62 20.34 -19.34 -4.99
C GLY A 62 20.51 -20.78 -4.49
N ARG A 63 20.31 -21.00 -3.20
CA ARG A 63 20.35 -22.32 -2.54
C ARG A 63 19.16 -22.51 -1.61
N ASP A 64 18.79 -23.77 -1.34
CA ASP A 64 17.73 -24.13 -0.39
C ASP A 64 16.36 -23.49 -0.69
N GLY A 65 16.03 -23.37 -1.99
CA GLY A 65 14.78 -22.77 -2.45
C GLY A 65 14.79 -21.24 -2.55
N LYS A 66 15.91 -20.58 -2.24
CA LYS A 66 16.09 -19.14 -2.50
C LYS A 66 16.41 -18.90 -3.98
N PRO A 67 15.90 -17.79 -4.57
CA PRO A 67 16.29 -17.39 -5.93
C PRO A 67 17.76 -16.95 -5.96
N SER A 68 18.38 -17.08 -7.13
CA SER A 68 19.69 -16.47 -7.41
C SER A 68 19.58 -14.95 -7.46
N GLU A 69 20.66 -14.26 -7.07
CA GLU A 69 20.75 -12.81 -7.24
C GLU A 69 20.86 -12.43 -8.73
N CYS A 70 20.56 -11.18 -9.06
CA CYS A 70 20.77 -10.67 -10.42
C CYS A 70 22.23 -10.87 -10.83
N LEU A 71 22.44 -11.33 -12.07
CA LEU A 71 23.74 -11.64 -12.66
C LEU A 71 24.52 -12.81 -12.00
N ALA A 72 23.96 -13.51 -11.02
CA ALA A 72 24.65 -14.64 -10.38
C ALA A 72 24.91 -15.79 -11.37
N GLU A 73 23.87 -16.17 -12.13
CA GLU A 73 23.99 -17.21 -13.18
C GLU A 73 24.94 -16.74 -14.30
N ASP A 74 24.86 -15.46 -14.69
CA ASP A 74 25.73 -14.87 -15.70
C ASP A 74 27.20 -14.90 -15.26
N ALA A 75 27.49 -14.58 -13.99
CA ALA A 75 28.83 -14.65 -13.41
C ALA A 75 29.37 -16.09 -13.40
N ARG A 76 28.56 -17.05 -12.98
CA ARG A 76 28.94 -18.48 -13.01
C ARG A 76 29.20 -18.96 -14.43
N ASP A 77 28.31 -18.64 -15.36
CA ASP A 77 28.40 -19.11 -16.74
C ASP A 77 29.59 -18.44 -17.47
N TYR A 78 29.89 -17.18 -17.15
CA TYR A 78 31.10 -16.50 -17.61
C TYR A 78 32.36 -17.18 -17.07
N LEU A 79 32.43 -17.49 -15.77
CA LEU A 79 33.55 -18.22 -15.20
C LEU A 79 33.70 -19.61 -15.84
N ALA A 80 32.59 -20.32 -16.11
CA ALA A 80 32.61 -21.61 -16.79
C ALA A 80 33.07 -21.52 -18.26
N ALA A 81 32.74 -20.44 -18.95
CA ALA A 81 33.23 -20.18 -20.30
C ALA A 81 34.74 -19.86 -20.30
N LEU A 82 35.20 -19.10 -19.30
CA LEU A 82 36.60 -18.74 -19.13
C LEU A 82 37.44 -19.92 -18.61
N LEU A 83 36.86 -20.83 -17.85
CA LEU A 83 37.52 -22.00 -17.26
C LEU A 83 36.68 -23.28 -17.46
N PRO A 84 36.57 -23.81 -18.69
CA PRO A 84 35.89 -25.08 -18.92
C PRO A 84 36.48 -26.20 -18.05
N VAL A 85 35.66 -27.15 -17.63
CA VAL A 85 36.13 -28.31 -16.83
C VAL A 85 37.29 -29.00 -17.56
N GLY A 86 38.36 -29.28 -16.82
CA GLY A 86 39.64 -29.81 -17.33
C GLY A 86 40.67 -28.74 -17.67
N THR A 87 40.32 -27.46 -17.67
CA THR A 87 41.27 -26.36 -17.92
C THR A 87 42.36 -26.35 -16.86
N THR A 88 43.62 -26.21 -17.29
CA THR A 88 44.75 -26.01 -16.38
C THR A 88 44.85 -24.54 -15.99
N VAL A 89 44.97 -24.27 -14.69
CA VAL A 89 45.12 -22.93 -14.13
C VAL A 89 46.28 -22.90 -13.15
N GLU A 90 46.84 -21.71 -12.94
CA GLU A 90 47.86 -21.44 -11.93
C GLU A 90 47.21 -20.74 -10.74
N LEU A 91 47.58 -21.16 -9.53
CA LEU A 91 47.11 -20.53 -8.30
C LEU A 91 48.21 -19.63 -7.73
N ALA A 92 47.88 -18.38 -7.47
CA ALA A 92 48.73 -17.44 -6.78
C ALA A 92 48.10 -17.05 -5.43
N PHE A 93 48.82 -17.33 -4.36
CA PHE A 93 48.36 -17.09 -2.99
C PHE A 93 48.77 -15.71 -2.49
N ASP A 94 48.11 -15.29 -1.41
CA ASP A 94 48.47 -14.13 -0.61
C ASP A 94 48.81 -14.54 0.84
N GLU A 95 48.85 -13.60 1.77
CA GLU A 95 49.21 -13.81 3.18
C GLU A 95 48.39 -14.94 3.84
N GLU A 96 47.07 -14.84 3.81
CA GLU A 96 46.14 -15.87 4.30
C GLU A 96 45.67 -16.78 3.17
N ARG A 97 45.81 -18.09 3.36
CA ARG A 97 45.51 -19.08 2.32
C ARG A 97 44.16 -19.75 2.45
N GLU A 98 43.51 -19.61 3.60
CA GLU A 98 42.22 -20.24 3.87
C GLU A 98 41.30 -19.25 4.55
N ASP A 99 40.02 -19.26 4.18
CA ASP A 99 39.02 -18.50 4.91
C ASP A 99 38.43 -19.29 6.09
N LYS A 100 37.57 -18.62 6.87
CA LYS A 100 36.87 -19.23 8.02
C LYS A 100 35.98 -20.43 7.67
N TYR A 101 35.69 -20.66 6.39
CA TYR A 101 34.89 -21.79 5.91
C TYR A 101 35.76 -22.94 5.39
N GLY A 102 37.09 -22.82 5.46
CA GLY A 102 38.04 -23.81 4.96
C GLY A 102 38.19 -23.80 3.44
N ARG A 103 37.80 -22.73 2.74
CA ARG A 103 38.05 -22.58 1.31
C ARG A 103 39.45 -22.02 1.12
N THR A 104 40.17 -22.54 0.13
CA THR A 104 41.48 -22.01 -0.25
C THR A 104 41.31 -20.69 -1.00
N LEU A 105 42.06 -19.66 -0.59
CA LEU A 105 42.03 -18.31 -1.15
C LEU A 105 43.14 -18.15 -2.19
N ALA A 106 42.79 -17.79 -3.43
CA ALA A 106 43.79 -17.60 -4.48
C ALA A 106 43.37 -16.57 -5.55
N GLY A 107 44.36 -15.90 -6.14
CA GLY A 107 44.28 -15.39 -7.50
C GLY A 107 44.41 -16.54 -8.48
N VAL A 108 43.48 -16.66 -9.43
CA VAL A 108 43.48 -17.74 -10.43
C VAL A 108 43.97 -17.16 -11.76
N PHE A 109 45.00 -17.77 -12.33
CA PHE A 109 45.59 -17.36 -13.59
C PHE A 109 45.34 -18.40 -14.68
N ARG A 110 44.92 -17.93 -15.86
CA ARG A 110 44.87 -18.72 -17.09
C ARG A 110 45.71 -18.01 -18.14
N ASP A 111 46.73 -18.70 -18.66
CA ASP A 111 47.60 -18.17 -19.71
C ASP A 111 48.18 -16.78 -19.39
N GLY A 112 48.45 -16.52 -18.11
CA GLY A 112 48.96 -15.24 -17.60
C GLY A 112 47.91 -14.16 -17.34
N SER A 113 46.63 -14.37 -17.68
CA SER A 113 45.53 -13.47 -17.32
C SER A 113 44.96 -13.83 -15.95
N LEU A 114 44.75 -12.81 -15.11
CA LEU A 114 44.11 -12.92 -13.81
C LEU A 114 42.59 -13.04 -13.99
N VAL A 115 42.06 -14.24 -13.83
CA VAL A 115 40.62 -14.56 -13.96
C VAL A 115 39.76 -13.69 -13.03
N ASN A 116 40.24 -13.41 -11.82
CA ASN A 116 39.56 -12.58 -10.83
C ASN A 116 39.23 -11.19 -11.40
N ALA A 117 40.18 -10.58 -12.14
CA ALA A 117 39.99 -9.30 -12.78
C ALA A 117 39.12 -9.41 -14.05
N GLU A 118 39.18 -10.52 -14.80
CA GLU A 118 38.32 -10.73 -15.96
C GLU A 118 36.83 -10.78 -15.61
N ILE A 119 36.47 -11.33 -14.43
CA ILE A 119 35.09 -11.33 -13.94
C ILE A 119 34.62 -9.90 -13.68
N ALA A 120 35.44 -9.09 -12.98
CA ALA A 120 35.13 -7.69 -12.70
C ALA A 120 35.08 -6.84 -13.99
N ARG A 121 35.91 -7.15 -14.99
CA ARG A 121 35.93 -6.46 -16.29
C ARG A 121 34.65 -6.60 -17.11
N GLU A 122 33.94 -7.71 -16.93
CA GLU A 122 32.61 -7.89 -17.52
C GLU A 122 31.47 -7.34 -16.63
N GLY A 123 31.82 -6.71 -15.51
CA GLY A 123 30.87 -6.14 -14.55
C GLY A 123 30.12 -7.21 -13.77
N LEU A 124 30.66 -8.43 -13.67
CA LEU A 124 30.02 -9.57 -13.03
C LEU A 124 30.52 -9.81 -11.60
N GLY A 125 31.47 -8.99 -11.12
CA GLY A 125 31.99 -9.05 -9.77
C GLY A 125 32.43 -7.68 -9.26
N HIS A 126 32.27 -7.50 -7.95
CA HIS A 126 32.65 -6.32 -7.19
C HIS A 126 34.03 -6.50 -6.57
N ALA A 127 34.90 -5.49 -6.63
CA ALA A 127 36.21 -5.55 -6.01
C ALA A 127 36.10 -5.44 -4.48
N VAL A 128 36.66 -6.41 -3.76
CA VAL A 128 36.64 -6.45 -2.29
C VAL A 128 38.05 -6.52 -1.71
N ASN A 129 38.32 -5.70 -0.70
CA ASN A 129 39.58 -5.75 0.04
C ASN A 129 39.33 -6.33 1.43
N ILE A 130 39.73 -7.59 1.64
CA ILE A 130 39.62 -8.29 2.92
C ILE A 130 41.04 -8.50 3.43
N ALA A 131 41.46 -7.63 4.35
CA ALA A 131 42.79 -7.70 4.95
C ALA A 131 43.02 -9.07 5.65
N PRO A 132 44.26 -9.61 5.59
CA PRO A 132 45.46 -9.01 5.00
C PRO A 132 45.62 -9.24 3.48
N ASN A 133 44.67 -9.90 2.81
CA ASN A 133 44.83 -10.27 1.40
C ASN A 133 44.37 -9.16 0.44
N ASP A 134 45.31 -8.31 0.00
CA ASP A 134 45.06 -7.21 -0.93
C ASP A 134 45.86 -7.31 -2.25
N ARG A 135 46.65 -8.37 -2.44
CA ARG A 135 47.59 -8.51 -3.56
C ARG A 135 46.95 -8.31 -4.94
N PHE A 136 45.72 -8.76 -5.14
CA PHE A 136 45.03 -8.69 -6.43
C PHE A 136 43.98 -7.57 -6.48
N TYR A 137 43.74 -6.88 -5.37
CA TYR A 137 42.70 -5.84 -5.28
C TYR A 137 42.89 -4.69 -6.27
N PRO A 138 44.10 -4.12 -6.50
CA PRO A 138 44.26 -3.03 -7.46
C PRO A 138 43.85 -3.40 -8.89
N ASP A 139 44.18 -4.63 -9.33
CA ASP A 139 43.85 -5.11 -10.68
C ASP A 139 42.34 -5.36 -10.84
N VAL A 140 41.72 -5.96 -9.82
CA VAL A 140 40.26 -6.21 -9.81
C VAL A 140 39.48 -4.90 -9.76
N LEU A 141 39.92 -3.93 -8.93
CA LEU A 141 39.28 -2.61 -8.85
C LEU A 141 39.38 -1.84 -10.17
N SER A 142 40.55 -1.86 -10.82
CA SER A 142 40.71 -1.25 -12.15
C SER A 142 39.75 -1.88 -13.17
N ALA A 143 39.62 -3.20 -13.15
CA ALA A 143 38.72 -3.92 -14.04
C ALA A 143 37.23 -3.61 -13.77
N GLU A 144 36.82 -3.51 -12.52
CA GLU A 144 35.47 -3.07 -12.16
C GLU A 144 35.17 -1.65 -12.67
N GLN A 145 36.14 -0.73 -12.55
CA GLN A 145 36.00 0.64 -13.05
C GLN A 145 35.88 0.68 -14.59
N GLU A 146 36.61 -0.18 -15.30
CA GLU A 146 36.46 -0.35 -16.76
C GLU A 146 35.05 -0.80 -17.13
N ALA A 147 34.50 -1.79 -16.43
CA ALA A 147 33.14 -2.28 -16.66
C ALA A 147 32.09 -1.20 -16.42
N ALA A 148 32.22 -0.45 -15.32
CA ALA A 148 31.32 0.65 -14.99
C ALA A 148 31.37 1.76 -16.04
N ALA A 149 32.56 2.16 -16.49
CA ALA A 149 32.73 3.16 -17.55
C ALA A 149 32.16 2.71 -18.90
N ALA A 150 32.16 1.39 -19.16
CA ALA A 150 31.57 0.79 -20.34
C ALA A 150 30.05 0.54 -20.20
N GLY A 151 29.44 0.81 -19.05
CA GLY A 151 28.03 0.55 -18.79
C GLY A 151 27.69 -0.94 -18.87
N LYS A 152 28.47 -1.78 -18.19
CA LYS A 152 28.28 -3.24 -18.13
C LYS A 152 27.87 -3.71 -16.73
N GLY A 153 27.12 -4.81 -16.69
CA GLY A 153 26.92 -5.62 -15.49
C GLY A 153 26.33 -4.85 -14.31
N ILE A 154 26.87 -5.06 -13.12
CA ILE A 154 26.35 -4.61 -11.82
C ILE A 154 25.97 -3.11 -11.82
N SER A 155 26.76 -2.25 -12.47
CA SER A 155 26.52 -0.79 -12.48
C SER A 155 25.31 -0.36 -13.31
N THR A 156 24.71 -1.27 -14.08
CA THR A 156 23.53 -1.00 -14.92
C THR A 156 22.23 -1.50 -14.31
N LEU A 157 22.30 -2.21 -13.18
CA LEU A 157 21.15 -2.81 -12.55
C LEU A 157 20.30 -1.76 -11.82
N GLY A 158 18.98 -1.93 -11.92
CA GLY A 158 18.03 -1.12 -11.17
C GLY A 158 17.77 -1.65 -9.76
N PRO A 159 16.92 -0.95 -8.98
CA PRO A 159 16.59 -1.31 -7.61
C PRO A 159 15.97 -2.70 -7.46
N GLU A 160 15.37 -3.24 -8.53
CA GLU A 160 14.82 -4.59 -8.58
C GLU A 160 15.85 -5.71 -8.35
N CYS A 161 17.14 -5.39 -8.47
CA CYS A 161 18.23 -6.33 -8.20
C CYS A 161 18.82 -6.18 -6.78
N LEU A 162 18.46 -5.13 -6.06
CA LEU A 162 18.85 -4.89 -4.67
C LEU A 162 18.10 -5.77 -3.68
N VAL A 163 16.92 -6.22 -4.09
CA VAL A 163 15.92 -6.87 -3.27
C VAL A 163 15.19 -7.92 -4.08
N ALA A 164 14.49 -8.85 -3.43
CA ALA A 164 13.65 -9.78 -4.18
C ALA A 164 12.57 -9.01 -4.97
N PRO A 165 12.04 -9.53 -6.10
CA PRO A 165 11.03 -8.81 -6.90
C PRO A 165 9.82 -8.32 -6.07
N GLN A 166 9.38 -9.15 -5.12
CA GLN A 166 8.31 -8.83 -4.16
C GLN A 166 8.63 -7.64 -3.24
N ASP A 167 9.91 -7.43 -2.92
CA ASP A 167 10.40 -6.37 -2.06
C ASP A 167 10.56 -5.05 -2.85
N ALA A 168 10.91 -5.11 -4.13
CA ALA A 168 10.95 -3.94 -5.02
C ALA A 168 9.56 -3.35 -5.25
N GLU A 169 8.54 -4.20 -5.36
CA GLU A 169 7.14 -3.78 -5.45
C GLU A 169 6.70 -2.98 -4.20
N VAL A 170 7.18 -3.37 -3.02
CA VAL A 170 6.89 -2.64 -1.76
C VAL A 170 7.44 -1.22 -1.80
N LEU A 171 8.68 -1.02 -2.28
CA LEU A 171 9.27 0.32 -2.42
C LEU A 171 8.50 1.21 -3.40
N ASN A 172 8.11 0.65 -4.56
CA ASN A 172 7.33 1.38 -5.55
C ASN A 172 5.94 1.76 -5.00
N ASN A 173 5.28 0.84 -4.29
CA ASN A 173 4.00 1.09 -3.64
C ASN A 173 4.12 2.14 -2.52
N ALA A 174 5.25 2.15 -1.80
CA ALA A 174 5.58 3.16 -0.81
C ALA A 174 5.72 4.56 -1.41
N GLN A 175 6.48 4.68 -2.49
CA GLN A 175 6.64 5.95 -3.19
C GLN A 175 5.29 6.46 -3.74
N ALA A 176 4.50 5.59 -4.37
CA ALA A 176 3.18 5.97 -4.89
C ALA A 176 2.24 6.45 -3.78
N ALA A 177 2.24 5.78 -2.61
CA ALA A 177 1.43 6.19 -1.47
C ALA A 177 1.92 7.52 -0.85
N HIS A 178 3.24 7.76 -0.84
CA HIS A 178 3.82 9.03 -0.44
C HIS A 178 3.33 10.18 -1.34
N ASP A 179 3.34 9.96 -2.65
CA ASP A 179 2.93 10.97 -3.63
C ASP A 179 1.42 11.28 -3.53
N GLU A 180 0.59 10.25 -3.33
CA GLU A 180 -0.84 10.40 -3.06
C GLU A 180 -1.09 11.21 -1.78
N ALA A 181 -0.35 10.94 -0.71
CA ALA A 181 -0.46 11.67 0.54
C ALA A 181 -0.03 13.14 0.37
N THR A 182 1.08 13.38 -0.33
CA THR A 182 1.55 14.73 -0.64
C THR A 182 0.52 15.53 -1.44
N ALA A 183 -0.24 14.88 -2.33
CA ALA A 183 -1.31 15.52 -3.10
C ALA A 183 -2.58 15.80 -2.28
N VAL A 184 -2.79 15.11 -1.15
CA VAL A 184 -3.94 15.31 -0.26
C VAL A 184 -3.64 16.31 0.85
N ILE A 185 -2.40 16.37 1.36
CA ILE A 185 -2.01 17.25 2.48
C ILE A 185 -2.46 18.72 2.31
N PRO A 186 -2.31 19.37 1.14
CA PRO A 186 -2.75 20.76 0.94
C PRO A 186 -4.27 20.95 1.01
N LEU A 187 -5.04 19.87 0.86
CA LEU A 187 -6.51 19.88 0.86
C LEU A 187 -7.09 19.64 2.26
N LEU A 188 -6.26 19.32 3.26
CA LEU A 188 -6.73 18.95 4.60
C LEU A 188 -7.36 20.12 5.37
N SER A 189 -7.17 21.37 4.93
CA SER A 189 -7.89 22.53 5.49
C SER A 189 -9.37 22.56 5.13
N ASP A 190 -9.75 21.91 4.04
CA ASP A 190 -11.07 22.01 3.40
C ASP A 190 -11.66 20.60 3.20
N LEU A 191 -11.86 19.88 4.31
CA LEU A 191 -12.45 18.53 4.34
C LEU A 191 -13.97 18.52 4.52
N ASP A 192 -14.62 19.67 4.36
CA ASP A 192 -16.06 19.82 4.54
C ASP A 192 -16.88 19.05 3.47
N ASP A 193 -16.31 18.85 2.28
CA ASP A 193 -16.94 18.06 1.23
C ASP A 193 -16.69 16.54 1.34
N ASP A 194 -17.71 15.74 1.02
CA ASP A 194 -17.66 14.26 1.10
C ASP A 194 -16.60 13.62 0.20
N TYR A 195 -16.27 14.26 -0.92
CA TYR A 195 -15.31 13.72 -1.88
C TYR A 195 -13.88 13.83 -1.34
N THR A 196 -13.49 15.01 -0.86
CA THR A 196 -12.16 15.26 -0.30
C THR A 196 -11.97 14.52 1.02
N PHE A 197 -12.98 14.52 1.90
CA PHE A 197 -12.99 13.71 3.12
C PHE A 197 -12.82 12.21 2.82
N GLY A 198 -13.62 11.67 1.90
CA GLY A 198 -13.51 10.27 1.50
C GLY A 198 -12.17 9.94 0.82
N ARG A 199 -11.59 10.87 0.06
CA ARG A 199 -10.26 10.71 -0.53
C ARG A 199 -9.18 10.65 0.56
N ALA A 200 -9.22 11.54 1.54
CA ALA A 200 -8.29 11.53 2.67
C ALA A 200 -8.35 10.21 3.43
N GLY A 201 -9.56 9.69 3.71
CA GLY A 201 -9.75 8.39 4.36
C GLY A 201 -9.15 7.21 3.58
N ARG A 202 -9.34 7.18 2.25
CA ARG A 202 -8.71 6.14 1.40
C ARG A 202 -7.19 6.21 1.42
N VAL A 203 -6.63 7.41 1.36
CA VAL A 203 -5.18 7.60 1.43
C VAL A 203 -4.65 7.18 2.80
N SER A 204 -5.29 7.55 3.91
CA SER A 204 -4.91 7.10 5.25
C SER A 204 -4.92 5.57 5.39
N ALA A 205 -5.97 4.90 4.91
CA ALA A 205 -6.06 3.44 4.91
C ALA A 205 -4.92 2.80 4.11
N ARG A 206 -4.61 3.35 2.93
CA ARG A 206 -3.48 2.90 2.12
C ARG A 206 -2.14 3.12 2.81
N LEU A 207 -1.92 4.27 3.44
CA LEU A 207 -0.69 4.57 4.18
C LEU A 207 -0.47 3.55 5.30
N THR A 208 -1.53 3.13 5.99
CA THR A 208 -1.45 2.06 7.00
C THR A 208 -0.91 0.76 6.41
N ALA A 209 -1.55 0.27 5.34
CA ALA A 209 -1.18 -0.99 4.70
C ALA A 209 0.25 -0.97 4.13
N VAL A 210 0.63 0.13 3.49
CA VAL A 210 1.97 0.31 2.89
C VAL A 210 3.05 0.39 3.97
N ARG A 211 2.80 1.08 5.09
CA ARG A 211 3.76 1.15 6.20
C ARG A 211 3.96 -0.20 6.87
N GLU A 212 2.93 -1.04 6.94
CA GLU A 212 3.06 -2.41 7.41
C GLU A 212 3.95 -3.24 6.46
N ALA A 213 3.75 -3.12 5.15
CA ALA A 213 4.59 -3.75 4.14
C ALA A 213 6.06 -3.27 4.21
N LEU A 214 6.29 -1.97 4.40
CA LEU A 214 7.66 -1.42 4.57
C LEU A 214 8.36 -1.94 5.82
N ARG A 215 7.65 -2.17 6.92
CA ARG A 215 8.24 -2.79 8.12
C ARG A 215 8.66 -4.24 7.86
N ALA A 216 7.91 -4.98 7.05
CA ALA A 216 8.31 -6.31 6.62
C ALA A 216 9.57 -6.24 5.73
N LEU A 217 9.68 -5.21 4.88
CA LEU A 217 10.86 -4.95 4.06
C LEU A 217 12.09 -4.53 4.87
N ASP A 218 11.91 -3.78 5.95
CA ASP A 218 12.99 -3.41 6.89
C ASP A 218 13.66 -4.67 7.48
N SER A 219 12.86 -5.67 7.86
CA SER A 219 13.41 -6.98 8.26
C SER A 219 14.02 -7.80 7.10
N ALA A 220 13.76 -7.41 5.85
CA ALA A 220 14.33 -8.04 4.66
C ALA A 220 15.66 -7.42 4.24
N SER A 221 15.89 -6.12 4.51
CA SER A 221 17.19 -5.49 4.28
C SER A 221 18.27 -6.13 5.17
N GLU A 222 17.93 -6.56 6.38
CA GLU A 222 18.80 -7.37 7.24
C GLU A 222 19.23 -8.71 6.61
N ARG A 223 18.49 -9.19 5.59
CA ARG A 223 18.77 -10.44 4.87
C ARG A 223 19.65 -10.25 3.62
N GLN A 224 20.12 -9.04 3.33
CA GLN A 224 21.03 -8.78 2.22
C GLN A 224 22.29 -9.64 2.33
N SER A 225 22.73 -10.18 1.20
CA SER A 225 24.00 -10.91 1.13
C SER A 225 25.19 -9.96 1.33
N GLU A 226 26.36 -10.54 1.63
CA GLU A 226 27.59 -9.75 1.73
C GLU A 226 27.96 -9.10 0.38
N PHE A 227 27.58 -9.71 -0.74
CA PHE A 227 27.68 -9.10 -2.07
C PHE A 227 26.80 -7.85 -2.17
N GLN A 228 25.51 -7.97 -1.86
CA GLN A 228 24.56 -6.85 -1.94
C GLN A 228 24.99 -5.68 -1.04
N LYS A 229 25.45 -5.95 0.18
CA LYS A 229 25.99 -4.91 1.08
C LYS A 229 27.25 -4.26 0.52
N GLY A 230 28.15 -5.02 -0.09
CA GLY A 230 29.38 -4.50 -0.67
C GLY A 230 29.12 -3.54 -1.83
N VAL A 231 28.21 -3.91 -2.74
CA VAL A 231 27.90 -3.13 -3.93
C VAL A 231 27.01 -1.94 -3.63
N TYR A 232 25.96 -2.14 -2.84
CA TYR A 232 24.87 -1.17 -2.69
C TYR A 232 24.91 -0.41 -1.36
N GLY A 233 25.79 -0.82 -0.44
CA GLY A 233 25.88 -0.23 0.89
C GLY A 233 24.56 -0.30 1.66
N ASP A 234 24.35 0.69 2.52
CA ASP A 234 23.13 0.81 3.33
C ASP A 234 21.99 1.54 2.58
N GLN A 235 22.08 1.72 1.27
CA GLN A 235 21.16 2.55 0.48
C GLN A 235 19.70 2.10 0.63
N LEU A 236 19.46 0.79 0.56
CA LEU A 236 18.12 0.22 0.74
C LEU A 236 17.56 0.54 2.12
N GLN A 237 18.36 0.34 3.17
CA GLN A 237 17.95 0.61 4.55
C GLN A 237 17.63 2.10 4.73
N GLN A 238 18.50 2.99 4.22
CA GLN A 238 18.28 4.43 4.27
C GLN A 238 16.99 4.85 3.54
N ASP A 239 16.70 4.24 2.38
CA ASP A 239 15.47 4.51 1.63
C ASP A 239 14.22 4.02 2.36
N VAL A 240 14.26 2.83 2.97
CA VAL A 240 13.16 2.29 3.78
C VAL A 240 12.91 3.16 5.01
N GLU A 241 13.96 3.54 5.74
CA GLU A 241 13.87 4.41 6.92
C GLU A 241 13.30 5.79 6.57
N ARG A 242 13.83 6.40 5.49
CA ARG A 242 13.37 7.71 4.99
C ARG A 242 11.91 7.66 4.58
N LEU A 243 11.53 6.75 3.67
CA LEU A 243 10.15 6.60 3.21
C LEU A 243 9.20 6.24 4.35
N GLY A 244 9.60 5.33 5.24
CA GLY A 244 8.82 4.95 6.41
C GLY A 244 8.55 6.15 7.33
N GLY A 245 9.56 7.01 7.54
CA GLY A 245 9.45 8.26 8.29
C GLY A 245 8.50 9.26 7.64
N ASP A 246 8.63 9.47 6.33
CA ASP A 246 7.80 10.40 5.56
C ASP A 246 6.33 9.97 5.54
N LEU A 247 6.05 8.68 5.25
CA LEU A 247 4.70 8.12 5.29
C LEU A 247 4.10 8.22 6.71
N ALA A 248 4.89 7.98 7.75
CA ALA A 248 4.43 8.10 9.12
C ALA A 248 4.04 9.54 9.49
N LYS A 249 4.80 10.52 8.99
CA LYS A 249 4.51 11.93 9.18
C LYS A 249 3.25 12.34 8.42
N ALA A 250 3.14 11.97 7.15
CA ALA A 250 1.97 12.24 6.31
C ALA A 250 0.70 11.64 6.91
N GLN A 251 0.76 10.37 7.35
CA GLN A 251 -0.37 9.70 7.96
C GLN A 251 -0.86 10.41 9.22
N ARG A 252 0.04 10.83 10.12
CA ARG A 252 -0.37 11.60 11.31
C ARG A 252 -1.09 12.90 10.96
N GLN A 253 -0.65 13.59 9.90
CA GLN A 253 -1.31 14.83 9.45
C GLN A 253 -2.71 14.55 8.92
N ILE A 254 -2.86 13.53 8.06
CA ILE A 254 -4.14 13.14 7.47
C ILE A 254 -5.11 12.64 8.54
N ASP A 255 -4.69 11.72 9.41
CA ASP A 255 -5.52 11.15 10.48
C ASP A 255 -6.00 12.23 11.45
N SER A 256 -5.12 13.17 11.80
CA SER A 256 -5.49 14.29 12.66
C SER A 256 -6.54 15.19 12.01
N ALA A 257 -6.47 15.41 10.69
CA ALA A 257 -7.44 16.24 9.98
C ALA A 257 -8.79 15.52 9.81
N ILE A 258 -8.77 14.21 9.50
CA ILE A 258 -9.96 13.36 9.42
C ILE A 258 -10.68 13.37 10.77
N MET A 259 -9.96 13.11 11.87
CA MET A 259 -10.54 13.07 13.21
C MET A 259 -11.25 14.38 13.57
N VAL A 260 -10.61 15.53 13.27
CA VAL A 260 -11.22 16.85 13.53
C VAL A 260 -12.50 17.05 12.73
N GLU A 261 -12.54 16.59 11.48
CA GLU A 261 -13.71 16.73 10.63
C GLU A 261 -14.83 15.73 10.97
N GLU A 262 -14.47 14.51 11.38
CA GLU A 262 -15.42 13.53 11.93
C GLU A 262 -16.13 14.09 13.16
N ASP A 263 -15.38 14.67 14.10
CA ASP A 263 -15.93 15.31 15.30
C ASP A 263 -16.93 16.42 14.93
N ARG A 264 -16.59 17.29 13.96
CA ARG A 264 -17.50 18.35 13.48
C ARG A 264 -18.79 17.78 12.86
N ARG A 265 -18.67 16.74 12.03
CA ARG A 265 -19.81 16.08 11.40
C ARG A 265 -20.70 15.40 12.45
N ASP A 266 -20.11 14.81 13.49
CA ASP A 266 -20.83 14.23 14.62
C ASP A 266 -21.56 15.26 15.48
N GLU A 267 -20.93 16.42 15.73
CA GLU A 267 -21.58 17.56 16.36
C GLU A 267 -22.76 18.09 15.53
N ALA A 268 -22.58 18.26 14.22
CA ALA A 268 -23.63 18.72 13.31
C ALA A 268 -24.82 17.75 13.27
N ARG A 269 -24.57 16.45 13.16
CA ARG A 269 -25.63 15.41 13.20
C ARG A 269 -26.39 15.43 14.52
N ARG A 270 -25.69 15.56 15.66
CA ARG A 270 -26.33 15.67 16.97
C ARG A 270 -27.20 16.92 17.10
N ALA A 271 -26.73 18.05 16.58
CA ALA A 271 -27.49 19.29 16.57
C ALA A 271 -28.74 19.20 15.69
N GLU A 272 -28.63 18.57 14.52
CA GLU A 272 -29.77 18.34 13.62
C GLU A 272 -30.83 17.44 14.25
N LEU A 273 -30.41 16.31 14.85
CA LEU A 273 -31.32 15.42 15.56
C LEU A 273 -32.03 16.13 16.72
N ALA A 274 -31.30 16.93 17.51
CA ALA A 274 -31.89 17.70 18.60
C ALA A 274 -32.90 18.75 18.10
N GLU A 275 -32.66 19.36 16.93
CA GLU A 275 -33.63 20.28 16.32
C GLU A 275 -34.86 19.54 15.78
N GLN A 276 -34.68 18.38 15.14
CA GLN A 276 -35.80 17.54 14.68
C GLN A 276 -36.65 17.07 15.86
N GLU A 277 -36.04 16.71 16.99
CA GLU A 277 -36.74 16.36 18.23
C GLU A 277 -37.55 17.54 18.78
N ARG A 278 -36.95 18.74 18.86
CA ARG A 278 -37.66 19.97 19.27
C ARG A 278 -38.85 20.26 18.37
N GLN A 279 -38.67 20.22 17.05
CA GLN A 279 -39.74 20.45 16.08
C GLN A 279 -40.87 19.42 16.21
N ALA A 280 -40.52 18.14 16.45
CA ALA A 280 -41.49 17.09 16.68
C ALA A 280 -42.28 17.30 18.00
N GLU A 281 -41.62 17.76 19.06
CA GLU A 281 -42.27 18.12 20.32
C GLU A 281 -43.21 19.32 20.17
N GLU A 282 -42.77 20.37 19.48
CA GLU A 282 -43.61 21.54 19.20
C GLU A 282 -44.81 21.20 18.33
N ALA A 283 -44.64 20.35 17.32
CA ALA A 283 -45.72 19.84 16.49
C ALA A 283 -46.74 19.05 17.32
N ARG A 284 -46.27 18.12 18.18
CA ARG A 284 -47.15 17.38 19.11
C ARG A 284 -47.92 18.32 20.04
N ALA A 285 -47.25 19.32 20.62
CA ALA A 285 -47.90 20.30 21.49
C ALA A 285 -48.89 21.20 20.72
N ALA A 286 -48.62 21.53 19.47
CA ALA A 286 -49.54 22.28 18.62
C ALA A 286 -50.79 21.44 18.26
N GLU A 287 -50.62 20.17 17.94
CA GLU A 287 -51.72 19.23 17.69
C GLU A 287 -52.60 19.07 18.94
N GLU A 288 -52.01 18.91 20.13
CA GLU A 288 -52.74 18.84 21.39
C GLU A 288 -53.53 20.11 21.67
N ARG A 289 -52.93 21.29 21.48
CA ARG A 289 -53.61 22.59 21.64
C ARG A 289 -54.78 22.75 20.66
N ALA A 290 -54.58 22.40 19.40
CA ALA A 290 -55.64 22.44 18.39
C ALA A 290 -56.79 21.48 18.73
N ALA A 291 -56.47 20.28 19.20
CA ALA A 291 -57.48 19.31 19.66
C ALA A 291 -58.24 19.82 20.90
N GLU A 292 -57.56 20.50 21.83
CA GLU A 292 -58.22 21.12 22.98
C GLU A 292 -59.13 22.28 22.56
N GLU A 293 -58.68 23.14 21.65
CA GLU A 293 -59.49 24.25 21.13
C GLU A 293 -60.75 23.74 20.42
N GLN A 294 -60.63 22.72 19.57
CA GLN A 294 -61.78 22.06 18.95
C GLN A 294 -62.76 21.49 19.99
N ARG A 295 -62.24 20.86 21.06
CA ARG A 295 -63.09 20.37 22.17
C ARG A 295 -63.81 21.51 22.88
N ARG A 296 -63.14 22.63 23.14
CA ARG A 296 -63.72 23.82 23.77
C ARG A 296 -64.80 24.46 22.90
N GLU A 297 -64.56 24.56 21.59
CA GLU A 297 -65.53 25.11 20.64
C GLU A 297 -66.77 24.21 20.53
N ALA A 298 -66.59 22.89 20.46
CA ALA A 298 -67.69 21.92 20.47
C ALA A 298 -68.52 21.96 21.76
N ALA A 299 -67.89 22.31 22.90
CA ALA A 299 -68.56 22.46 24.20
C ALA A 299 -69.24 23.83 24.40
N ARG A 300 -69.13 24.76 23.44
CA ARG A 300 -69.63 26.13 23.58
C ARG A 300 -71.17 26.15 23.46
N PRO A 301 -71.90 26.67 24.47
CA PRO A 301 -73.37 26.68 24.43
C PRO A 301 -73.88 27.54 23.27
N ALA A 302 -74.90 27.06 22.56
CA ALA A 302 -75.53 27.78 21.46
C ALA A 302 -76.02 29.16 21.92
N PRO A 303 -75.88 30.22 21.10
CA PRO A 303 -76.31 31.56 21.48
C PRO A 303 -77.81 31.55 21.82
N ALA A 304 -78.17 32.22 22.91
CA ALA A 304 -79.57 32.37 23.32
C ALA A 304 -80.39 32.97 22.17
N ALA A 305 -81.43 32.25 21.75
CA ALA A 305 -82.36 32.74 20.74
C ALA A 305 -82.92 34.11 21.16
N PRO A 306 -83.04 35.10 20.26
CA PRO A 306 -83.61 36.39 20.61
C PRO A 306 -85.05 36.21 21.13
N ALA A 307 -85.39 36.96 22.18
CA ALA A 307 -86.67 36.88 22.86
C ALA A 307 -87.84 37.04 21.87
N ALA A 308 -88.68 36.00 21.79
CA ALA A 308 -89.92 36.05 21.03
C ALA A 308 -90.90 37.07 21.66
N PRO A 309 -91.60 37.90 20.86
CA PRO A 309 -92.61 38.82 21.38
C PRO A 309 -93.81 38.05 21.95
N ALA A 310 -94.49 38.69 22.90
CA ALA A 310 -95.59 38.13 23.67
C ALA A 310 -96.70 37.52 22.80
N ALA A 311 -97.13 36.31 23.18
CA ALA A 311 -98.25 35.60 22.57
C ALA A 311 -99.59 36.28 22.89
N PRO A 312 -100.49 36.45 21.90
CA PRO A 312 -101.92 36.56 22.17
C PRO A 312 -102.54 35.17 22.27
N ALA A 313 -103.60 35.10 23.08
CA ALA A 313 -104.29 33.89 23.47
C ALA A 313 -105.09 33.22 22.33
N GLY A 314 -105.05 31.88 22.33
CA GLY A 314 -106.23 31.01 22.25
C GLY A 314 -106.91 30.77 20.90
N SER A 315 -106.80 29.53 20.41
CA SER A 315 -107.85 28.74 19.73
C SER A 315 -107.20 27.40 19.33
N GLY A 316 -107.56 26.23 19.85
CA GLY A 316 -108.87 25.60 19.73
C GLY A 316 -108.71 24.38 18.82
N GLY A 317 -108.63 23.17 19.42
CA GLY A 317 -108.37 21.92 18.71
C GLY A 317 -109.50 21.50 17.77
N GLY A 318 -109.14 20.91 16.63
CA GLY A 318 -110.06 20.26 15.69
C GLY A 318 -109.67 18.80 15.50
N GLY A 319 -110.46 17.89 16.08
CA GLY A 319 -110.40 16.45 15.80
C GLY A 319 -110.97 16.13 14.42
N ASP A 320 -110.42 15.10 13.75
CA ASP A 320 -110.78 14.71 12.39
C ASP A 320 -112.08 13.89 12.37
N THR A 321 -113.15 14.46 11.81
CA THR A 321 -114.51 13.92 11.78
C THR A 321 -114.77 12.85 10.72
N TYR A 322 -113.73 12.30 10.09
CA TYR A 322 -113.87 11.32 9.00
C TYR A 322 -114.35 9.93 9.47
N THR A 323 -115.50 9.46 8.99
CA THR A 323 -116.11 8.18 9.43
C THR A 323 -115.91 7.00 8.47
N GLY A 324 -115.15 7.17 7.37
CA GLY A 324 -114.88 6.09 6.41
C GLY A 324 -113.77 5.12 6.86
N CYS A 325 -113.45 4.13 6.01
CA CYS A 325 -112.38 3.17 6.32
C CYS A 325 -111.00 3.84 6.39
N ARG A 326 -110.22 3.40 7.38
CA ARG A 326 -108.91 3.96 7.74
C ARG A 326 -107.84 2.86 7.64
N ALA A 327 -106.71 3.17 7.03
CA ALA A 327 -105.51 2.34 7.08
C ALA A 327 -104.48 2.97 8.03
N TYR A 328 -103.96 2.16 8.97
CA TYR A 328 -102.95 2.59 9.95
C TYR A 328 -101.55 2.00 9.66
N GLY A 329 -101.40 1.31 8.53
CA GLY A 329 -100.16 0.65 8.09
C GLY A 329 -100.23 0.25 6.62
N GLY A 330 -99.08 -0.06 6.01
CA GLY A 330 -98.96 -0.37 4.58
C GLY A 330 -98.37 0.78 3.75
N ASN A 331 -98.32 0.60 2.42
CA ASN A 331 -97.76 1.59 1.49
C ASN A 331 -98.81 2.66 1.11
N TYR A 332 -99.28 3.40 2.11
CA TYR A 332 -100.23 4.51 1.95
C TYR A 332 -99.62 5.81 2.46
N ALA A 333 -100.09 6.95 1.96
CA ALA A 333 -99.72 8.25 2.49
C ALA A 333 -100.60 8.60 3.71
N PHE A 334 -100.00 8.59 4.90
CA PHE A 334 -100.68 8.90 6.16
C PHE A 334 -100.90 10.40 6.33
N THR A 335 -101.90 10.96 5.65
CA THR A 335 -102.17 12.40 5.58
C THR A 335 -103.13 12.91 6.65
N SER A 336 -103.77 12.02 7.43
CA SER A 336 -104.78 12.36 8.43
C SER A 336 -104.39 11.88 9.83
N VAL A 337 -104.97 12.46 10.89
CA VAL A 337 -104.69 12.12 12.29
C VAL A 337 -106.00 11.91 13.02
N ASP A 338 -106.16 10.79 13.73
CA ASP A 338 -107.37 10.52 14.51
C ASP A 338 -107.39 11.28 15.85
N ASP A 339 -108.53 11.25 16.54
CA ASP A 339 -108.70 11.93 17.84
C ASP A 339 -107.74 11.42 18.93
N ASN A 340 -107.11 10.26 18.72
CA ASN A 340 -106.07 9.71 19.59
C ASN A 340 -104.64 10.08 19.13
N GLY A 341 -104.50 10.98 18.15
CA GLY A 341 -103.21 11.45 17.63
C GLY A 341 -102.52 10.48 16.67
N ARG A 342 -103.17 9.40 16.23
CA ARG A 342 -102.55 8.41 15.33
C ARG A 342 -102.73 8.79 13.88
N ARG A 343 -101.63 8.78 13.11
CA ARG A 343 -101.68 9.06 11.67
C ARG A 343 -102.32 7.89 10.92
N TYR A 344 -103.21 8.19 9.97
CA TYR A 344 -103.91 7.19 9.17
C TYR A 344 -104.14 7.72 7.74
N ALA A 345 -104.40 6.79 6.80
CA ALA A 345 -104.79 7.10 5.43
C ALA A 345 -106.29 6.79 5.23
N LYS A 346 -106.98 7.63 4.47
CA LYS A 346 -108.40 7.46 4.12
C LYS A 346 -108.48 6.49 2.93
N ILE A 347 -109.18 5.37 3.06
CA ILE A 347 -109.27 4.34 2.01
C ILE A 347 -110.72 3.99 1.67
N ASP A 348 -110.96 3.53 0.45
CA ASP A 348 -112.21 2.91 0.07
C ASP A 348 -112.39 1.57 0.81
N CYS A 349 -113.58 1.36 1.38
CA CYS A 349 -113.83 0.22 2.25
C CYS A 349 -113.79 -1.13 1.51
N ALA A 350 -114.14 -1.15 0.21
CA ALA A 350 -114.26 -2.37 -0.57
C ALA A 350 -112.95 -2.70 -1.32
N THR A 351 -112.39 -1.71 -2.01
CA THR A 351 -111.22 -1.87 -2.89
C THR A 351 -109.89 -1.70 -2.18
N LYS A 352 -109.89 -1.10 -0.97
CA LYS A 352 -108.69 -0.72 -0.18
C LYS A 352 -107.77 0.28 -0.86
N VAL A 353 -108.18 0.89 -1.98
CA VAL A 353 -107.43 1.96 -2.63
C VAL A 353 -107.52 3.23 -1.79
N GLN A 354 -106.42 4.00 -1.73
CA GLN A 354 -106.40 5.26 -1.01
C GLN A 354 -107.28 6.32 -1.69
N ASN A 355 -108.12 6.95 -0.90
CA ASN A 355 -108.93 8.09 -1.29
C ASN A 355 -108.05 9.34 -1.20
N GLY A 356 -107.68 9.91 -2.34
CA GLY A 356 -106.80 11.10 -2.40
C GLY A 356 -105.36 10.73 -2.59
#